data_AF-A0A4R3EJS2-F1
#
_entry.id   AF-A0A4R3EJS2-F1
#
_cell.length_a   1.000
_cell.length_b   1.000
_cell.length_c   1.000
_cell.angle_alpha   90.00
_cell.angle_beta   90.00
_cell.angle_gamma   90.00
#
_symmetry.space_group_name_H-M   'P 1'
#
loop_
_entity.id
_entity.type
_entity.pdbx_description
1 polymer ?
#
loop_
_entity_poly.entity_id
_entity_poly.type
_entity_poly.pdbx_seq_one_letter_code
_entity_poly.pdbx_strand_id
1 'polypeptide(L)'
;MVQARRTSILASRLLGPAELRFLRLADELNKDLTPAGRRRLYGALRKLPNGAHKFQLGRLELDLAQIDTDLKDRMARLEAVRDGIDSKGDRGEAVIRGTTVAAHLIAALARDQAVDAILTDFPSLTRDQIDAAVEYAKAYPKRGRPYPTKSLKTTLAALADVGAFDDDGDLGDVEPRPIP
;
A
#
# COMPACT_ATOMS: atom_id res chain seq x y z
N MET A 1 -23.58 21.64 32.89
CA MET A 1 -23.20 22.29 31.62
C MET A 1 -21.74 21.97 31.36
N VAL A 2 -21.43 21.12 30.39
CA VAL A 2 -20.04 20.79 30.02
C VAL A 2 -19.84 21.19 28.57
N GLN A 3 -18.90 22.12 28.37
CA GLN A 3 -18.53 22.74 27.11
C GLN A 3 -18.14 21.71 26.04
N ALA A 4 -18.86 21.71 24.92
CA ALA A 4 -18.40 21.11 23.68
C ALA A 4 -17.21 21.93 23.16
N ARG A 5 -16.01 21.34 23.21
CA ARG A 5 -14.82 21.90 22.55
C ARG A 5 -15.05 21.83 21.03
N ARG A 6 -15.32 22.99 20.43
CA ARG A 6 -15.27 23.19 18.98
C ARG A 6 -13.86 22.87 18.49
N THR A 7 -13.68 21.71 17.86
CA THR A 7 -12.44 21.36 17.17
C THR A 7 -12.53 21.80 15.72
N SER A 8 -11.43 22.39 15.25
CA SER A 8 -11.29 23.24 14.07
C SER A 8 -11.62 22.60 12.73
N ILE A 9 -12.15 23.45 11.85
CA ILE A 9 -12.35 23.27 10.41
C ILE A 9 -10.96 23.01 9.75
N LEU A 10 -10.87 22.01 8.86
CA LEU A 10 -9.71 21.57 8.01
C LEU A 10 -9.18 20.13 8.23
N ALA A 11 -10.00 19.22 8.74
CA ALA A 11 -9.87 17.80 8.41
C ALA A 11 -11.26 17.25 8.10
N SER A 12 -11.81 17.61 6.93
CA SER A 12 -12.96 16.87 6.43
C SER A 12 -12.50 15.42 6.21
N ARG A 13 -13.04 14.48 6.99
CA ARG A 13 -13.04 13.08 6.57
C ARG A 13 -13.78 13.06 5.23
N LEU A 14 -13.04 13.04 4.13
CA LEU A 14 -13.59 13.01 2.77
C LEU A 14 -14.49 11.78 2.57
N LEU A 15 -14.27 10.74 3.37
CA LEU A 15 -15.07 9.52 3.43
C LEU A 15 -15.53 9.30 4.88
N GLY A 16 -16.84 9.34 5.11
CA GLY A 16 -17.47 8.97 6.37
C GLY A 16 -17.95 7.50 6.37
N PRO A 17 -18.63 7.05 7.44
CA PRO A 17 -19.11 5.68 7.55
C PRO A 17 -20.09 5.28 6.43
N ALA A 18 -20.95 6.21 6.00
CA ALA A 18 -21.89 5.96 4.91
C ALA A 18 -21.18 5.77 3.57
N GLU A 19 -20.13 6.56 3.31
CA GLU A 19 -19.31 6.47 2.11
C GLU A 19 -18.50 5.16 2.11
N LEU A 20 -17.92 4.75 3.24
CA LEU A 20 -17.17 3.48 3.33
C LEU A 20 -18.08 2.27 3.13
N ARG A 21 -19.27 2.26 3.75
CA ARG A 21 -20.29 1.22 3.51
C ARG A 21 -20.70 1.18 2.04
N PHE A 22 -20.93 2.34 1.44
CA PHE A 22 -21.27 2.42 0.01
C PHE A 22 -20.15 1.88 -0.86
N LEU A 23 -18.89 2.27 -0.64
CA LEU A 23 -17.77 1.79 -1.44
C LEU A 23 -17.61 0.26 -1.33
N ARG A 24 -17.78 -0.31 -0.14
CA ARG A 24 -17.72 -1.76 0.06
C ARG A 24 -18.85 -2.49 -0.68
N LEU A 25 -20.09 -2.03 -0.50
CA LEU A 25 -21.25 -2.59 -1.18
C LEU A 25 -21.19 -2.39 -2.69
N ALA A 26 -20.69 -1.25 -3.17
CA ALA A 26 -20.60 -0.94 -4.58
C ALA A 26 -19.54 -1.81 -5.28
N ASP A 27 -18.48 -2.21 -4.57
CA ASP A 27 -17.49 -3.16 -5.07
C ASP A 27 -18.11 -4.57 -5.18
N GLU A 28 -18.78 -5.04 -4.12
CA GLU A 28 -19.43 -6.36 -4.09
C GLU A 28 -20.58 -6.47 -5.12
N LEU A 29 -21.40 -5.43 -5.24
CA LEU A 29 -22.59 -5.40 -6.10
C LEU A 29 -22.33 -4.69 -7.43
N ASN A 30 -21.06 -4.46 -7.82
CA ASN A 30 -20.73 -3.64 -8.99
C ASN A 30 -21.35 -4.18 -10.29
N LYS A 31 -21.44 -5.51 -10.40
CA LYS A 31 -22.00 -6.21 -11.55
C LYS A 31 -23.53 -6.29 -11.52
N ASP A 32 -24.11 -6.19 -10.33
CA ASP A 32 -25.54 -6.44 -10.09
C ASP A 32 -26.36 -5.15 -10.00
N LEU A 33 -25.71 -4.01 -9.73
CA LEU A 33 -26.38 -2.71 -9.62
C LEU A 33 -26.19 -1.85 -10.87
N THR A 34 -27.33 -1.47 -11.47
CA THR A 34 -27.38 -0.39 -12.46
C THR A 34 -26.85 0.93 -11.86
N PRO A 35 -26.37 1.89 -12.68
CA PRO A 35 -25.96 3.20 -12.20
C PRO A 35 -27.06 3.93 -11.39
N ALA A 36 -28.33 3.76 -11.78
CA ALA A 36 -29.47 4.28 -11.03
C ALA A 36 -29.64 3.58 -9.66
N GLY A 37 -29.44 2.26 -9.61
CA GLY A 37 -29.42 1.47 -8.38
C GLY A 37 -28.34 1.94 -7.40
N ARG A 38 -27.12 2.20 -7.90
CA ARG A 38 -26.00 2.74 -7.08
C ARG A 38 -26.33 4.10 -6.45
N ARG A 39 -26.93 5.01 -7.22
CA ARG A 39 -27.35 6.33 -6.70
C ARG A 39 -28.43 6.20 -5.62
N ARG A 40 -29.39 5.30 -5.81
CA ARG A 40 -30.45 5.01 -4.82
C ARG A 40 -29.86 4.40 -3.55
N LEU A 41 -28.98 3.42 -3.68
CA LEU A 41 -28.25 2.80 -2.57
C LEU A 41 -27.51 3.86 -1.75
N TYR A 42 -26.66 4.66 -2.39
CA TYR A 42 -25.91 5.72 -1.72
C TYR A 42 -26.82 6.74 -1.03
N GLY A 43 -27.87 7.21 -1.72
CA GLY A 43 -28.83 8.15 -1.17
C GLY A 43 -29.58 7.61 0.06
N ALA A 44 -29.82 6.31 0.12
CA ALA A 44 -30.45 5.67 1.26
C ALA A 44 -29.46 5.45 2.42
N LEU A 45 -28.24 4.99 2.13
CA LEU A 45 -27.17 4.83 3.13
C LEU A 45 -26.86 6.15 3.86
N ARG A 46 -26.84 7.28 3.14
CA ARG A 46 -26.58 8.60 3.73
C ARG A 46 -27.67 9.08 4.70
N LYS A 47 -28.90 8.55 4.58
CA LYS A 47 -30.05 8.91 5.42
C LYS A 47 -30.25 7.95 6.60
N LEU A 48 -29.49 6.85 6.66
CA LEU A 48 -29.63 5.89 7.74
C LEU A 48 -29.22 6.53 9.08
N PRO A 49 -29.95 6.25 10.18
CA PRO A 49 -29.53 6.68 11.50
C PRO A 49 -28.23 5.98 11.90
N ASN A 50 -27.46 6.64 12.76
CA ASN A 50 -26.24 6.05 13.34
C ASN A 50 -26.62 4.75 14.09
N GLY A 51 -25.90 3.65 13.81
CA GLY A 51 -26.19 2.34 14.40
C GLY A 51 -27.26 1.52 13.68
N ALA A 52 -27.78 1.98 12.53
CA ALA A 52 -28.56 1.11 11.67
C ALA A 52 -27.65 0.04 11.04
N HIS A 53 -27.99 -1.22 11.31
CA HIS A 53 -27.28 -2.39 10.79
C HIS A 53 -28.08 -3.17 9.76
N LYS A 54 -29.33 -2.77 9.48
CA LYS A 54 -30.14 -3.39 8.44
C LYS A 54 -30.58 -2.34 7.44
N PHE A 55 -30.52 -2.70 6.17
CA PHE A 55 -30.87 -1.82 5.08
C PHE A 55 -31.71 -2.56 4.04
N GLN A 56 -32.80 -1.94 3.58
CA GLN A 56 -33.67 -2.52 2.57
C GLN A 56 -33.68 -1.66 1.30
N LEU A 57 -33.40 -2.29 0.16
CA LEU A 57 -33.51 -1.69 -1.16
C LEU A 57 -34.50 -2.49 -2.02
N GLY A 58 -35.75 -2.03 -2.04
CA GLY A 58 -36.84 -2.79 -2.68
C GLY A 58 -37.07 -4.11 -1.94
N ARG A 59 -36.71 -5.24 -2.56
CA ARG A 59 -36.82 -6.58 -1.96
C ARG A 59 -35.50 -7.12 -1.39
N LEU A 60 -34.40 -6.40 -1.58
CA LEU A 60 -33.09 -6.78 -1.07
C LEU A 60 -32.94 -6.29 0.37
N GLU A 61 -32.68 -7.19 1.32
CA GLU A 61 -32.25 -6.85 2.68
C GLU A 61 -30.73 -7.07 2.77
N LEU A 62 -30.01 -6.06 3.25
CA LEU A 62 -28.56 -6.09 3.46
C LEU A 62 -28.28 -5.93 4.95
N ASP A 63 -27.45 -6.83 5.48
CA ASP A 63 -26.89 -6.73 6.82
C ASP A 63 -25.61 -5.89 6.78
N LEU A 64 -25.70 -4.68 7.31
CA LEU A 64 -24.59 -3.75 7.42
C LEU A 64 -23.69 -4.04 8.63
N ALA A 65 -24.10 -4.86 9.61
CA ALA A 65 -23.23 -5.20 10.75
C ALA A 65 -21.99 -6.00 10.31
N GLN A 66 -22.18 -6.94 9.38
CA GLN A 66 -21.06 -7.69 8.79
C GLN A 66 -20.10 -6.75 8.04
N ILE A 67 -20.66 -5.79 7.31
CA ILE A 67 -19.89 -4.79 6.55
C ILE A 67 -19.13 -3.87 7.50
N ASP A 68 -19.76 -3.42 8.58
CA ASP A 68 -19.12 -2.59 9.60
C ASP A 68 -17.95 -3.31 10.27
N THR A 69 -18.12 -4.61 10.54
CA THR A 69 -17.07 -5.44 11.14
C THR A 69 -15.90 -5.61 10.17
N ASP A 70 -16.16 -5.97 8.92
CA ASP A 70 -15.13 -6.10 7.87
C ASP A 70 -14.39 -4.77 7.65
N LEU A 71 -15.12 -3.64 7.60
CA LEU A 71 -14.51 -2.31 7.49
C LEU A 71 -13.63 -1.99 8.69
N LYS A 72 -14.08 -2.28 9.92
CA LYS A 72 -13.31 -2.06 11.14
C LYS A 72 -12.02 -2.88 11.13
N ASP A 73 -12.09 -4.16 10.78
CA ASP A 73 -10.93 -5.05 10.76
C ASP A 73 -9.91 -4.61 9.70
N ARG A 74 -10.38 -4.21 8.51
CA ARG A 74 -9.52 -3.68 7.45
C ARG A 74 -8.87 -2.36 7.83
N MET A 75 -9.60 -1.47 8.50
CA MET A 75 -9.04 -0.22 9.00
C MET A 75 -7.96 -0.47 10.05
N ALA A 76 -8.23 -1.38 11.01
CA ALA A 76 -7.25 -1.76 12.03
C ALA A 76 -5.99 -2.38 11.41
N ARG A 77 -6.16 -3.24 10.39
CA ARG A 77 -5.03 -3.83 9.65
C ARG A 77 -4.22 -2.77 8.91
N LEU A 78 -4.89 -1.83 8.23
CA LEU A 78 -4.21 -0.72 7.54
C LEU A 78 -3.44 0.18 8.51
N GLU A 79 -4.01 0.46 9.68
CA GLU A 79 -3.35 1.20 10.76
C GLU A 79 -2.11 0.45 11.27
N ALA A 80 -2.22 -0.86 11.55
CA ALA A 80 -1.10 -1.67 11.98
C ALA A 80 0.05 -1.70 10.95
N VAL A 81 -0.28 -1.85 9.67
CA VAL A 81 0.70 -1.79 8.57
C VAL A 81 1.37 -0.42 8.50
N ARG A 82 0.59 0.66 8.60
CA ARG A 82 1.12 2.03 8.61
C ARG A 82 2.03 2.25 9.82
N ASP A 83 1.67 1.76 10.98
CA ASP A 83 2.46 1.91 12.20
C ASP A 83 3.77 1.11 12.14
N GLY A 84 3.85 0.06 11.33
CA GLY A 84 5.11 -0.66 11.07
C GLY A 84 6.10 0.11 10.19
N ILE A 85 5.70 1.24 9.59
CA ILE A 85 6.50 1.97 8.59
C ILE A 85 6.72 3.41 9.06
N ASP A 86 7.99 3.79 9.22
CA ASP A 86 8.37 5.15 9.56
C ASP A 86 8.45 5.99 8.27
N SER A 87 7.54 6.96 8.14
CA SER A 87 7.48 7.88 7.00
C SER A 87 7.64 9.33 7.47
N LYS A 88 8.68 10.02 6.98
CA LYS A 88 8.95 11.43 7.30
C LYS A 88 8.15 12.41 6.42
N GLY A 89 6.86 12.15 6.24
CA GLY A 89 5.93 12.98 5.45
C GLY A 89 6.07 12.82 3.92
N ASP A 90 5.42 13.71 3.16
CA ASP A 90 5.14 13.56 1.72
C ASP A 90 6.36 13.46 0.79
N ARG A 91 7.55 13.85 1.28
CA ARG A 91 8.82 13.79 0.54
C ARG A 91 9.82 12.79 1.11
N GLY A 92 9.53 12.19 2.25
CA GLY A 92 10.41 11.21 2.89
C GLY A 92 10.22 9.83 2.27
N GLU A 93 11.31 9.07 2.19
CA GLU A 93 11.21 7.63 1.92
C GLU A 93 10.50 6.94 3.09
N ALA A 94 9.56 6.05 2.77
CA ALA A 94 8.89 5.20 3.76
C ALA A 94 9.83 4.03 4.09
N VAL A 95 10.28 3.98 5.34
CA VAL A 95 11.29 3.02 5.82
C VAL A 95 10.64 2.04 6.79
N ILE A 96 11.00 0.77 6.71
CA ILE A 96 10.51 -0.26 7.63
C ILE A 96 11.06 0.05 9.03
N ARG A 97 10.18 0.15 10.03
CA ARG A 97 10.55 0.52 11.40
C ARG A 97 11.64 -0.40 11.96
N GLY A 98 12.62 0.20 12.61
CA GLY A 98 13.78 -0.50 13.16
C GLY A 98 14.86 -0.84 12.13
N THR A 99 14.70 -0.39 10.88
CA THR A 99 15.68 -0.59 9.81
C THR A 99 15.94 0.71 9.05
N THR A 100 16.88 0.66 8.10
CA THR A 100 17.11 1.72 7.10
C THR A 100 16.55 1.35 5.73
N VAL A 101 15.79 0.25 5.64
CA VAL A 101 15.35 -0.33 4.37
C VAL A 101 14.01 0.26 3.93
N ALA A 102 13.95 0.74 2.68
CA ALA A 102 12.74 1.31 2.11
C ALA A 102 11.64 0.25 1.90
N ALA A 103 10.43 0.52 2.42
CA ALA A 103 9.28 -0.38 2.28
C ALA A 103 8.90 -0.59 0.81
N HIS A 104 8.94 0.47 0.01
CA HIS A 104 8.64 0.39 -1.42
C HIS A 104 9.66 -0.41 -2.22
N LEU A 105 10.92 -0.48 -1.76
CA LEU A 105 11.95 -1.32 -2.40
C LEU A 105 11.60 -2.79 -2.18
N ILE A 106 11.38 -3.19 -0.92
CA ILE A 106 11.01 -4.56 -0.57
C ILE A 106 9.73 -5.00 -1.28
N ALA A 107 8.73 -4.12 -1.37
CA ALA A 107 7.52 -4.41 -2.13
C ALA A 107 7.72 -4.56 -3.64
N ALA A 108 8.74 -3.92 -4.22
CA ALA A 108 9.09 -4.09 -5.63
C ALA A 108 9.82 -5.42 -5.86
N LEU A 109 10.74 -5.78 -4.97
CA LEU A 109 11.46 -7.06 -5.00
C LEU A 109 10.52 -8.25 -4.85
N ALA A 110 9.56 -8.18 -3.93
CA ALA A 110 8.57 -9.23 -3.67
C ALA A 110 7.62 -9.55 -4.84
N ARG A 111 7.71 -8.80 -5.95
CA ARG A 111 6.95 -9.12 -7.19
C ARG A 111 7.59 -10.27 -7.97
N ASP A 112 8.92 -10.30 -8.01
CA ASP A 112 9.68 -11.22 -8.85
C ASP A 112 10.65 -12.10 -8.02
N GLN A 113 10.80 -11.83 -6.72
CA GLN A 113 11.69 -12.56 -5.81
C GLN A 113 10.90 -13.22 -4.68
N ALA A 114 11.25 -14.47 -4.35
CA ALA A 114 10.69 -15.17 -3.21
C ALA A 114 11.13 -14.52 -1.89
N VAL A 115 10.27 -14.58 -0.88
CA VAL A 115 10.52 -13.97 0.45
C VAL A 115 11.84 -14.44 1.05
N ASP A 116 12.19 -15.72 0.91
CA ASP A 116 13.43 -16.28 1.48
C ASP A 116 14.70 -15.74 0.79
N ALA A 117 14.61 -15.44 -0.52
CA ALA A 117 15.68 -14.77 -1.25
C ALA A 117 15.85 -13.32 -0.79
N ILE A 118 14.73 -12.61 -0.55
CA ILE A 118 14.75 -11.25 -0.01
C ILE A 118 15.35 -11.24 1.40
N LEU A 119 15.01 -12.21 2.26
CA LEU A 119 15.62 -12.34 3.59
C LEU A 119 17.12 -12.63 3.54
N THR A 120 17.57 -13.37 2.52
CA THR A 120 19.01 -13.62 2.28
C THR A 120 19.75 -12.34 1.89
N ASP A 121 19.12 -11.46 1.13
CA ASP A 121 19.69 -10.17 0.74
C ASP A 121 19.54 -9.09 1.83
N PHE A 122 18.53 -9.21 2.68
CA PHE A 122 18.20 -8.26 3.76
C PHE A 122 18.00 -9.01 5.09
N PRO A 123 19.08 -9.48 5.74
CA PRO A 123 19.00 -10.32 6.95
C PRO A 123 18.49 -9.57 8.19
N SER A 124 18.39 -8.24 8.14
CA SER A 124 17.79 -7.43 9.21
C SER A 124 16.26 -7.42 9.18
N LEU A 125 15.64 -7.99 8.14
CA LEU A 125 14.20 -8.05 7.98
C LEU A 125 13.63 -9.38 8.51
N THR A 126 12.37 -9.30 8.90
CA THR A 126 11.51 -10.45 9.21
C THR A 126 10.49 -10.65 8.09
N ARG A 127 9.91 -11.85 8.01
CA ARG A 127 8.84 -12.15 7.06
C ARG A 127 7.64 -11.22 7.23
N ASP A 128 7.24 -10.96 8.47
CA ASP A 128 6.12 -10.04 8.78
C ASP A 128 6.40 -8.61 8.31
N GLN A 129 7.65 -8.13 8.42
CA GLN A 129 8.05 -6.82 7.90
C GLN A 129 8.01 -6.75 6.37
N ILE A 130 8.34 -7.85 5.68
CA ILE A 130 8.23 -7.94 4.22
C ILE A 130 6.75 -7.89 3.80
N ASP A 131 5.90 -8.68 4.45
CA ASP A 131 4.46 -8.70 4.18
C ASP A 131 3.81 -7.34 4.46
N ALA A 132 4.18 -6.70 5.58
CA ALA A 132 3.74 -5.36 5.91
C ALA A 132 4.22 -4.33 4.87
N ALA A 133 5.46 -4.43 4.37
CA ALA A 133 5.97 -3.53 3.33
C ALA A 133 5.20 -3.68 2.00
N VAL A 134 4.87 -4.92 1.62
CA VAL A 134 4.06 -5.22 0.44
C VAL A 134 2.65 -4.63 0.58
N GLU A 135 2.02 -4.83 1.74
CA GLU A 135 0.69 -4.28 2.01
C GLU A 135 0.70 -2.75 2.06
N TYR A 136 1.72 -2.17 2.70
CA TYR A 136 1.92 -0.72 2.74
C TYR A 136 2.04 -0.13 1.35
N ALA A 137 2.84 -0.73 0.47
CA ALA A 137 3.03 -0.24 -0.90
C ALA A 137 1.76 -0.33 -1.76
N LYS A 138 0.84 -1.26 -1.47
CA LYS A 138 -0.48 -1.32 -2.12
C LYS A 138 -1.37 -0.16 -1.68
N ALA A 139 -1.38 0.14 -0.38
CA ALA A 139 -2.19 1.21 0.19
C ALA A 139 -1.62 2.62 -0.09
N TYR A 140 -0.29 2.73 -0.10
CA TYR A 140 0.47 3.96 -0.30
C TYR A 140 1.48 3.78 -1.45
N PRO A 141 1.04 3.80 -2.72
CA PRO A 141 1.93 3.63 -3.86
C PRO A 141 3.05 4.68 -3.87
N LYS A 142 4.28 4.25 -4.21
CA LYS A 142 5.43 5.16 -4.31
C LYS A 142 5.16 6.22 -5.38
N ARG A 143 5.43 7.49 -5.05
CA ARG A 143 5.38 8.59 -6.01
C ARG A 143 6.66 8.64 -6.84
N GLY A 144 6.53 8.94 -8.13
CA GLY A 144 7.67 9.06 -9.03
C GLY A 144 8.17 7.70 -9.54
N ARG A 145 9.50 7.58 -9.73
CA ARG A 145 10.09 6.39 -10.36
C ARG A 145 9.92 5.15 -9.46
N PRO A 146 9.36 4.04 -9.98
CA PRO A 146 9.28 2.80 -9.23
C PRO A 146 10.67 2.20 -9.00
N TYR A 147 10.80 1.41 -7.94
CA TYR A 147 12.01 0.63 -7.69
C TYR A 147 12.16 -0.53 -8.69
N PRO A 148 13.41 -0.97 -8.96
CA PRO A 148 13.64 -2.18 -9.73
C PRO A 148 13.12 -3.41 -8.98
N THR A 149 12.74 -4.45 -9.71
CA THR A 149 12.22 -5.70 -9.14
C THR A 149 13.31 -6.72 -8.81
N LYS A 150 14.57 -6.42 -9.15
CA LYS A 150 15.74 -7.23 -8.81
C LYS A 150 16.66 -6.47 -7.87
N SER A 151 17.22 -7.17 -6.88
CA SER A 151 18.21 -6.59 -5.97
C SER A 151 19.52 -6.32 -6.70
N LEU A 152 20.29 -5.32 -6.23
CA LEU A 152 21.61 -5.00 -6.80
C LEU A 152 22.54 -6.22 -6.80
N LYS A 153 22.53 -6.98 -5.71
CA LYS A 153 23.31 -8.21 -5.56
C LYS A 153 22.92 -9.24 -6.62
N THR A 154 21.63 -9.45 -6.86
CA THR A 154 21.15 -10.35 -7.93
C THR A 154 21.56 -9.85 -9.31
N THR A 155 21.43 -8.55 -9.57
CA THR A 155 21.82 -7.99 -10.88
C THR A 155 23.33 -8.07 -11.12
N LEU A 156 24.14 -7.87 -10.08
CA LEU A 156 25.59 -7.98 -10.16
C LEU A 156 26.04 -9.44 -10.33
N ALA A 157 25.43 -10.38 -9.61
CA ALA A 157 25.69 -11.81 -9.79
C ALA A 157 25.36 -12.24 -11.22
N ALA A 158 24.19 -11.85 -11.74
CA ALA A 158 23.83 -12.13 -13.12
C ALA A 158 24.82 -11.53 -14.13
N LEU A 159 25.31 -10.31 -13.90
CA LEU A 159 26.33 -9.69 -14.76
C LEU A 159 27.68 -10.42 -14.70
N ALA A 160 28.08 -10.88 -13.52
CA ALA A 160 29.28 -11.71 -13.38
C ALA A 160 29.14 -13.04 -14.12
N ASP A 161 27.97 -13.68 -14.07
CA ASP A 161 27.71 -14.95 -14.76
C ASP A 161 27.77 -14.83 -16.31
N VAL A 162 27.47 -13.66 -16.88
CA VAL A 162 27.67 -13.39 -18.34
C VAL A 162 29.07 -12.88 -18.68
N GLY A 163 30.01 -12.92 -17.74
CA GLY A 163 31.40 -12.50 -17.97
C GLY A 163 31.54 -10.99 -18.17
N ALA A 164 30.61 -10.18 -17.66
CA ALA A 164 30.70 -8.72 -17.79
C ALA A 164 31.93 -8.12 -17.08
N PHE A 165 32.60 -8.91 -16.23
CA PHE A 165 33.83 -8.56 -15.54
C PHE A 165 35.02 -9.45 -15.95
N ASP A 166 34.84 -10.33 -16.95
CA ASP A 166 35.93 -11.14 -17.48
C ASP A 166 36.77 -10.25 -18.39
N ASP A 167 37.96 -9.91 -17.91
CA ASP A 167 38.95 -9.13 -18.65
C ASP A 167 39.68 -10.07 -19.65
N ASP A 168 39.13 -10.20 -20.86
CA ASP A 168 39.84 -10.82 -21.98
C ASP A 168 40.93 -9.84 -22.46
N GLY A 169 42.05 -9.84 -21.74
CA GLY A 169 43.10 -8.84 -21.86
C GLY A 169 43.52 -8.46 -23.29
N ASP A 170 43.31 -7.19 -23.62
CA ASP A 170 44.31 -6.29 -24.21
C ASP A 170 43.90 -4.84 -23.89
N LEU A 171 43.99 -4.46 -22.61
CA LEU A 171 44.07 -3.04 -22.25
C LEU A 171 45.51 -2.59 -22.54
N GLY A 172 45.85 -2.50 -23.83
CA GLY A 172 47.05 -1.82 -24.28
C GLY A 172 47.13 -0.45 -23.62
N ASP A 173 48.31 -0.08 -23.14
CA ASP A 173 48.60 1.14 -22.36
C ASP A 173 47.60 2.27 -22.65
N VAL A 174 46.63 2.44 -21.76
CA VAL A 174 45.68 3.55 -21.87
C VAL A 174 46.40 4.80 -21.42
N GLU A 175 47.13 5.42 -22.34
CA GLU A 175 47.73 6.73 -22.11
C GLU A 175 46.62 7.71 -21.69
N PRO A 176 46.84 8.50 -20.62
CA PRO A 176 45.85 9.44 -20.14
C PRO A 176 45.52 10.45 -21.25
N ARG A 177 44.26 10.48 -21.68
CA ARG A 177 43.79 11.43 -22.70
C ARG A 177 43.95 12.86 -22.16
N PRO A 178 44.63 13.76 -22.88
CA PRO A 178 44.69 15.16 -22.48
C PRO A 178 43.28 15.74 -22.49
N ILE A 179 42.93 16.41 -21.39
CA ILE A 179 41.65 17.09 -21.21
C ILE A 179 41.70 18.40 -22.03
N PRO A 180 40.67 18.70 -22.86
CA PRO A 180 40.59 19.95 -23.61
C PRO A 180 40.32 21.17 -22.72
#